data_AF-A0AAD7IY75-F1
#
_entry.id   AF-A0AAD7IY75-F1
#
_cell.length_a   1.000
_cell.length_b   1.000
_cell.length_c   1.000
_cell.angle_alpha   90.00
_cell.angle_beta   90.00
_cell.angle_gamma   90.00
#
_symmetry.space_group_name_H-M   'P 1'
#
loop_
_entity.id
_entity.type
_entity.pdbx_description
1 polymer ?
#
loop_
_entity_poly.entity_id
_entity_poly.type
_entity_poly.pdbx_seq_one_letter_code
_entity_poly.pdbx_strand_id
1 'polypeptide(L)'
;MVAFPQPDGGDAERIDGSPAVSLHDSAADVDALLRAIFDSSYFMPHPEPVKLSVVLGILRLSHKYDIQYLHRRALNHLSARYFAASAEDYRSPAAEARRKDEEAVSLLFVIQAAVEVGALCLLPIAYYQASGYTRADFLDSVNLGAAENLVHECLAQRDLIIQNRSTSSPHSRPTTAIAPVVAKPFDSPF
;
A
#
# COMPACT_ATOMS: atom_id res chain seq x y z
N MET A 1 37.51 -2.81 10.31
CA MET A 1 36.44 -2.80 11.33
C MET A 1 35.98 -1.36 11.44
N VAL A 2 34.86 -1.01 10.80
CA VAL A 2 34.33 0.36 10.83
C VAL A 2 33.35 0.41 11.99
N ALA A 3 33.75 1.04 13.10
CA ALA A 3 32.86 1.30 14.22
C ALA A 3 32.13 2.62 13.96
N PHE A 4 30.81 2.61 14.08
CA PHE A 4 30.03 3.85 14.05
C PHE A 4 30.34 4.62 15.34
N PRO A 5 30.76 5.90 15.26
CA PRO A 5 30.97 6.71 16.44
C PRO A 5 29.64 6.81 17.19
N GLN A 6 29.58 6.25 18.39
CA GLN A 6 28.43 6.47 19.26
C GLN A 6 28.51 7.91 19.78
N PRO A 7 27.36 8.62 19.90
CA PRO A 7 27.34 9.95 20.51
C PRO A 7 28.00 9.87 21.89
N ASP A 8 28.86 10.85 22.19
CA ASP A 8 29.72 10.85 23.37
C ASP A 8 28.89 10.56 24.64
N GLY A 9 29.27 9.50 25.35
CA GLY A 9 28.48 8.83 26.41
C GLY A 9 28.22 9.62 27.70
N GLY A 10 28.20 10.95 27.65
CA GLY A 10 27.86 11.83 28.79
C GLY A 10 26.37 12.15 28.91
N ASP A 11 25.66 12.31 27.78
CA ASP A 11 24.28 12.86 27.76
C ASP A 11 23.24 11.94 27.11
N ALA A 12 23.59 10.68 26.82
CA ALA A 12 22.61 9.72 26.33
C ALA A 12 21.63 9.37 27.45
N GLU A 13 20.35 9.70 27.25
CA GLU A 13 19.26 9.32 28.15
C GLU A 13 19.34 7.82 28.45
N ARG A 14 19.20 7.44 29.72
CA ARG A 14 19.28 6.04 30.16
C ARG A 14 17.95 5.63 30.77
N ILE A 15 17.47 4.47 30.37
CA ILE A 15 16.29 3.83 30.96
C ILE A 15 16.77 2.51 31.58
N ASP A 16 16.50 2.30 32.87
CA ASP A 16 16.94 1.13 33.64
C ASP A 16 18.44 0.80 33.50
N GLY A 17 19.27 1.85 33.46
CA GLY A 17 20.71 1.72 33.32
C GLY A 17 21.19 1.34 31.91
N SER A 18 20.30 1.22 30.92
CA SER A 18 20.63 0.98 29.51
C SER A 18 20.53 2.26 28.68
N PRO A 19 21.37 2.47 27.65
CA PRO A 19 21.22 3.60 26.73
C PRO A 19 19.85 3.56 26.06
N ALA A 20 19.11 4.66 26.15
CA ALA A 20 17.83 4.81 25.48
C ALA A 20 18.04 5.28 24.03
N VAL A 21 17.25 4.71 23.12
CA VAL A 21 17.19 5.15 21.72
C VAL A 21 15.84 5.79 21.50
N SER A 22 15.84 7.08 21.16
CA SER A 22 14.62 7.80 20.82
C SER A 22 14.21 7.49 19.39
N LEU A 23 12.97 7.00 19.21
CA LEU A 23 12.36 6.76 17.91
C LEU A 23 11.32 7.86 17.64
N HIS A 24 11.37 8.45 16.46
CA HIS A 24 10.42 9.50 16.03
C HIS A 24 9.17 8.95 15.34
N ASP A 25 9.02 7.63 15.33
CA ASP A 25 7.90 6.93 14.71
C ASP A 25 6.72 6.80 15.68
N SER A 26 5.55 6.45 15.15
CA SER A 26 4.37 6.28 16.01
C SER A 26 4.59 5.11 16.97
N ALA A 27 4.23 5.30 18.25
CA ALA A 27 4.36 4.25 19.25
C ALA A 27 3.58 2.98 18.89
N ALA A 28 2.43 3.13 18.23
CA ALA A 28 1.61 2.01 17.75
C ALA A 28 2.29 1.23 16.62
N ASP A 29 2.90 1.91 15.66
CA ASP A 29 3.61 1.24 14.55
C ASP A 29 4.88 0.54 15.07
N VAL A 30 5.60 1.18 16.01
CA VAL A 30 6.80 0.60 16.64
C VAL A 30 6.44 -0.65 17.45
N ASP A 31 5.38 -0.61 18.28
CA ASP A 31 4.90 -1.78 19.02
C ASP A 31 4.54 -2.93 18.06
N ALA A 32 3.78 -2.64 17.00
CA ALA A 32 3.41 -3.63 15.99
C ALA A 32 4.64 -4.24 15.29
N LEU A 33 5.63 -3.42 14.92
CA LEU A 33 6.87 -3.89 14.29
C LEU A 33 7.67 -4.77 15.24
N LEU A 34 7.91 -4.31 16.48
CA LEU A 34 8.70 -5.06 17.46
C LEU A 34 8.04 -6.40 17.80
N ARG A 35 6.71 -6.42 17.98
CA ARG A 35 5.96 -7.67 18.16
C ARG A 35 6.12 -8.59 16.97
N ALA A 36 6.04 -8.09 15.73
CA ALA A 36 6.23 -8.91 14.54
C ALA A 36 7.64 -9.51 14.43
N ILE A 37 8.66 -8.84 14.98
CA ILE A 37 10.05 -9.33 15.01
C ILE A 37 10.22 -10.41 16.08
N PHE A 38 9.73 -10.17 17.31
CA PHE A 38 9.97 -11.06 18.44
C PHE A 38 8.97 -12.20 18.55
N ASP A 39 7.76 -12.01 18.03
CA ASP A 39 6.70 -13.01 17.98
C ASP A 39 6.23 -13.22 16.54
N SER A 40 6.74 -14.29 15.93
CA SER A 40 6.37 -14.66 14.56
C SER A 40 4.88 -14.95 14.37
N SER A 41 4.14 -15.25 15.45
CA SER A 41 2.70 -15.50 15.41
C SER A 41 1.87 -14.21 15.38
N TYR A 42 2.44 -13.09 15.82
CA TYR A 42 1.76 -11.79 15.82
C TYR A 42 1.44 -11.29 14.41
N PHE A 43 2.36 -11.50 13.46
CA PHE A 43 2.20 -11.07 12.06
C PHE A 43 2.41 -12.23 11.10
N MET A 44 1.50 -13.19 11.15
CA MET A 44 1.48 -14.35 10.27
C MET A 44 1.35 -13.94 8.78
N PRO A 45 1.89 -14.75 7.84
CA PRO A 45 1.72 -14.50 6.43
C PRO A 45 0.24 -14.64 6.01
N HIS A 46 -0.15 -13.96 4.93
CA HIS A 46 -1.42 -14.21 4.25
C HIS A 46 -1.61 -15.73 4.01
N PRO A 47 -2.81 -16.31 4.24
CA PRO A 47 -4.13 -15.67 4.35
C PRO A 47 -4.60 -15.25 5.75
N GLU A 48 -3.76 -15.33 6.77
CA GLU A 48 -4.17 -14.99 8.14
C GLU A 48 -4.69 -13.53 8.24
N PRO A 49 -5.83 -13.30 8.88
CA PRO A 49 -6.44 -11.97 8.95
C PRO A 49 -5.61 -11.06 9.85
N VAL A 50 -5.20 -9.92 9.30
CA VAL A 50 -4.48 -8.87 10.04
C VAL A 50 -5.18 -7.54 9.83
N LYS A 51 -5.23 -6.72 10.90
CA LYS A 51 -5.77 -5.36 10.83
C LYS A 51 -4.97 -4.52 9.85
N LEU A 52 -5.65 -3.72 9.02
CA LEU A 52 -4.99 -2.88 8.01
C LEU A 52 -3.98 -1.91 8.63
N SER A 53 -4.30 -1.29 9.77
CA SER A 53 -3.38 -0.40 10.48
C SER A 53 -2.06 -1.07 10.85
N VAL A 54 -2.10 -2.32 11.32
CA VAL A 54 -0.91 -3.13 11.62
C VAL A 54 -0.11 -3.41 10.35
N VAL A 55 -0.77 -3.79 9.26
CA VAL A 55 -0.12 -4.02 7.95
C VAL A 55 0.60 -2.76 7.47
N LEU A 56 -0.07 -1.59 7.53
CA LEU A 56 0.49 -0.31 7.08
C LEU A 56 1.63 0.18 7.98
N GLY A 57 1.52 0.00 9.30
CA GLY A 57 2.58 0.31 10.25
C GLY A 57 3.84 -0.52 10.00
N ILE A 58 3.66 -1.85 9.92
CA ILE A 58 4.76 -2.77 9.62
C ILE A 58 5.34 -2.47 8.23
N LEU A 59 4.53 -2.19 7.21
CA LEU A 59 5.02 -1.87 5.87
C LEU A 59 5.97 -0.66 5.88
N ARG A 60 5.53 0.46 6.48
CA ARG A 60 6.31 1.71 6.54
C ARG A 60 7.61 1.53 7.31
N LEU A 61 7.55 0.96 8.52
CA LEU A 61 8.74 0.81 9.34
C LEU A 61 9.68 -0.28 8.84
N SER A 62 9.17 -1.39 8.30
CA SER A 62 10.03 -2.42 7.70
C SER A 62 10.74 -1.92 6.43
N HIS A 63 10.14 -0.98 5.68
CA HIS A 63 10.83 -0.28 4.60
C HIS A 63 11.92 0.66 5.16
N LYS A 64 11.57 1.49 6.15
CA LYS A 64 12.49 2.46 6.78
C LYS A 64 13.72 1.81 7.41
N TYR A 65 13.53 0.66 8.07
CA TYR A 65 14.58 -0.06 8.80
C TYR A 65 15.15 -1.27 8.03
N ASP A 66 14.83 -1.40 6.73
CA ASP A 66 15.30 -2.48 5.83
C ASP A 66 15.05 -3.91 6.35
N ILE A 67 13.86 -4.15 6.91
CA ILE A 67 13.42 -5.47 7.39
C ILE A 67 12.66 -6.18 6.27
N GLN A 68 13.42 -6.69 5.29
CA GLN A 68 12.88 -7.14 3.99
C GLN A 68 11.79 -8.22 4.08
N TYR A 69 11.88 -9.15 5.03
CA TYR A 69 10.91 -10.24 5.14
C TYR A 69 9.54 -9.73 5.62
N LEU A 70 9.50 -8.77 6.55
CA LEU A 70 8.27 -8.12 7.00
C LEU A 70 7.71 -7.22 5.92
N HIS A 71 8.58 -6.47 5.23
CA HIS A 71 8.20 -5.60 4.12
C HIS A 71 7.47 -6.39 3.03
N ARG A 72 8.07 -7.51 2.58
CA ARG A 72 7.45 -8.40 1.58
C ARG A 72 6.15 -9.01 2.07
N ARG A 73 6.09 -9.40 3.35
CA ARG A 73 4.88 -9.99 3.94
C ARG A 73 3.74 -8.97 4.00
N ALA A 74 4.01 -7.73 4.39
CA ALA A 74 3.04 -6.65 4.40
C ALA A 74 2.54 -6.31 2.99
N LEU A 75 3.44 -6.27 1.99
CA LEU A 75 3.05 -6.12 0.59
C LEU A 75 2.17 -7.26 0.09
N ASN A 76 2.44 -8.51 0.50
CA ASN A 76 1.59 -9.65 0.14
C ASN A 76 0.18 -9.53 0.73
N HIS A 77 0.06 -9.07 1.98
CA HIS A 77 -1.24 -8.78 2.60
C HIS A 77 -2.01 -7.71 1.84
N LEU A 78 -1.37 -6.58 1.51
CA LEU A 78 -2.01 -5.54 0.70
C LEU A 78 -2.35 -6.04 -0.70
N SER A 79 -1.47 -6.82 -1.32
CA SER A 79 -1.69 -7.30 -2.67
C SER A 79 -2.89 -8.22 -2.74
N ALA A 80 -3.03 -9.17 -1.81
CA ALA A 80 -4.20 -10.03 -1.73
C ALA A 80 -5.50 -9.26 -1.38
N ARG A 81 -5.38 -8.12 -0.69
CA ARG A 81 -6.52 -7.25 -0.33
C ARG A 81 -6.97 -6.32 -1.47
N TYR A 82 -6.07 -5.85 -2.32
CA TYR A 82 -6.41 -4.83 -3.33
C TYR A 82 -6.25 -5.30 -4.77
N PHE A 83 -5.29 -6.18 -5.06
CA PHE A 83 -5.18 -6.77 -6.39
C PHE A 83 -6.13 -7.94 -6.57
N ALA A 84 -6.64 -8.03 -7.79
CA ALA A 84 -7.29 -9.21 -8.31
C ALA A 84 -6.39 -9.81 -9.39
N ALA A 85 -6.28 -11.14 -9.43
CA ALA A 85 -5.47 -11.83 -10.44
C ALA A 85 -6.06 -11.69 -11.85
N SER A 86 -7.38 -11.50 -11.96
CA SER A 86 -8.09 -11.26 -13.21
C SER A 86 -9.23 -10.25 -13.05
N ALA A 87 -9.75 -9.77 -14.19
CA ALA A 87 -10.94 -8.92 -14.19
C ALA A 87 -12.19 -9.67 -13.69
N GLU A 88 -12.24 -10.99 -13.85
CA GLU A 88 -13.33 -11.83 -13.35
C GLU A 88 -13.26 -11.93 -11.82
N ASP A 89 -12.08 -12.18 -11.25
CA ASP A 89 -11.87 -12.19 -9.80
C ASP A 89 -12.26 -10.84 -9.19
N TYR A 90 -11.91 -9.74 -9.86
CA TYR A 90 -12.26 -8.39 -9.44
C TYR A 90 -13.78 -8.17 -9.39
N ARG A 91 -14.52 -8.74 -10.35
CA ARG A 91 -15.98 -8.63 -10.46
C ARG A 91 -16.73 -9.72 -9.69
N SER A 92 -16.03 -10.57 -8.96
CA SER A 92 -16.66 -11.61 -8.17
C SER A 92 -17.53 -10.99 -7.05
N PRO A 93 -18.68 -11.59 -6.70
CA PRO A 93 -19.54 -11.09 -5.62
C PRO A 93 -18.81 -10.95 -4.27
N ALA A 94 -17.87 -11.86 -4.00
CA ALA A 94 -17.04 -11.81 -2.78
C ALA A 94 -16.09 -10.60 -2.78
N ALA A 95 -15.45 -10.30 -3.91
CA ALA A 95 -14.60 -9.12 -4.03
C ALA A 95 -15.42 -7.81 -3.98
N GLU A 96 -16.62 -7.80 -4.54
CA GLU A 96 -17.55 -6.67 -4.44
C GLU A 96 -18.00 -6.41 -3.01
N ALA A 97 -18.39 -7.45 -2.26
CA ALA A 97 -18.77 -7.33 -0.85
C ALA A 97 -17.61 -6.75 -0.03
N ARG A 98 -16.39 -7.29 -0.19
CA ARG A 98 -15.20 -6.80 0.51
C ARG A 98 -14.94 -5.31 0.24
N ARG A 99 -15.12 -4.85 -0.99
CA ARG A 99 -14.93 -3.43 -1.35
C ARG A 99 -16.01 -2.51 -0.75
N LYS A 100 -17.24 -2.99 -0.61
CA LYS A 100 -18.33 -2.22 0.00
C LYS A 100 -18.13 -2.01 1.50
N ASP A 101 -17.51 -2.97 2.17
CA ASP A 101 -17.17 -2.87 3.58
C ASP A 101 -15.92 -1.99 3.83
N GLU A 102 -15.18 -1.64 2.78
CA GLU A 102 -13.98 -0.82 2.88
C GLU A 102 -14.34 0.68 2.94
N GLU A 103 -13.75 1.41 3.87
CA GLU A 103 -13.94 2.85 4.00
C GLU A 103 -12.97 3.64 3.10
N ALA A 104 -13.39 4.82 2.62
CA ALA A 104 -12.56 5.70 1.80
C ALA A 104 -11.23 6.05 2.49
N VAL A 105 -11.26 6.28 3.82
CA VAL A 105 -10.08 6.59 4.63
C VAL A 105 -9.02 5.47 4.57
N SER A 106 -9.47 4.21 4.53
CA SER A 106 -8.57 3.05 4.46
C SER A 106 -7.80 3.02 3.13
N LEU A 107 -8.47 3.31 2.02
CA LEU A 107 -7.82 3.41 0.71
C LEU A 107 -6.82 4.57 0.65
N LEU A 108 -7.13 5.72 1.26
CA LEU A 108 -6.20 6.83 1.33
C LEU A 108 -4.93 6.45 2.09
N PHE A 109 -5.05 5.79 3.25
CA PHE A 109 -3.87 5.33 3.98
C PHE A 109 -3.05 4.31 3.19
N VAL A 110 -3.68 3.48 2.37
CA VAL A 110 -2.99 2.54 1.47
C VAL A 110 -2.26 3.29 0.36
N ILE A 111 -2.88 4.29 -0.28
CA ILE A 111 -2.24 5.12 -1.30
C ILE A 111 -1.03 5.84 -0.71
N GLN A 112 -1.21 6.47 0.45
CA GLN A 112 -0.14 7.15 1.17
C GLN A 112 1.03 6.22 1.44
N ALA A 113 0.76 5.06 2.06
CA ALA A 113 1.81 4.10 2.39
C ALA A 113 2.49 3.54 1.13
N ALA A 114 1.74 3.30 0.04
CA ALA A 114 2.29 2.83 -1.22
C ALA A 114 3.23 3.86 -1.87
N VAL A 115 2.92 5.15 -1.77
CA VAL A 115 3.82 6.23 -2.20
C VAL A 115 5.07 6.26 -1.32
N GLU A 116 4.90 6.21 0.01
CA GLU A 116 6.01 6.27 0.98
C GLU A 116 7.04 5.15 0.81
N VAL A 117 6.58 3.92 0.51
CA VAL A 117 7.48 2.77 0.32
C VAL A 117 7.82 2.47 -1.14
N GLY A 118 7.39 3.34 -2.07
CA GLY A 118 7.63 3.16 -3.50
C GLY A 118 6.93 1.94 -4.12
N ALA A 119 5.87 1.42 -3.51
CA ALA A 119 5.06 0.32 -4.03
C ALA A 119 4.08 0.80 -5.12
N LEU A 120 4.62 1.40 -6.18
CA LEU A 120 3.85 2.08 -7.24
C LEU A 120 2.86 1.17 -7.98
N CYS A 121 3.09 -0.15 -7.97
CA CYS A 121 2.18 -1.11 -8.57
C CYS A 121 0.78 -1.07 -7.93
N LEU A 122 0.67 -0.74 -6.63
CA LEU A 122 -0.60 -0.69 -5.90
C LEU A 122 -1.45 0.54 -6.27
N LEU A 123 -0.83 1.61 -6.76
CA LEU A 123 -1.50 2.90 -6.96
C LEU A 123 -2.63 2.84 -8.00
N PRO A 124 -2.47 2.24 -9.20
CA PRO A 124 -3.53 2.23 -10.20
C PRO A 124 -4.82 1.59 -9.70
N ILE A 125 -4.71 0.46 -8.99
CA ILE A 125 -5.90 -0.23 -8.47
C ILE A 125 -6.50 0.51 -7.28
N ALA A 126 -5.68 1.09 -6.42
CA ALA A 126 -6.14 1.90 -5.29
C ALA A 126 -6.89 3.15 -5.76
N TYR A 127 -6.34 3.91 -6.72
CA TYR A 127 -7.01 5.06 -7.33
C TYR A 127 -8.28 4.67 -8.08
N TYR A 128 -8.27 3.53 -8.78
CA TYR A 128 -9.46 3.02 -9.45
C TYR A 128 -10.58 2.68 -8.45
N GLN A 129 -10.25 2.06 -7.31
CA GLN A 129 -11.23 1.78 -6.24
C GLN A 129 -11.70 3.06 -5.56
N ALA A 130 -10.78 3.99 -5.27
CA ALA A 130 -11.08 5.31 -4.74
C ALA A 130 -12.07 6.08 -5.63
N SER A 131 -12.08 5.83 -6.94
CA SER A 131 -13.03 6.47 -7.85
C SER A 131 -14.49 6.08 -7.65
N GLY A 132 -14.75 5.00 -6.89
CA GLY A 132 -16.10 4.57 -6.53
C GLY A 132 -16.73 5.37 -5.39
N TYR A 133 -15.94 6.15 -4.63
CA TYR A 133 -16.42 6.90 -3.48
C TYR A 133 -16.87 8.32 -3.85
N THR A 134 -17.85 8.82 -3.12
CA THR A 134 -18.40 10.16 -3.30
C THR A 134 -17.47 11.23 -2.72
N ARG A 135 -17.68 12.50 -3.09
CA ARG A 135 -16.92 13.61 -2.47
C ARG A 135 -17.17 13.69 -0.96
N ALA A 136 -18.36 13.35 -0.49
CA ALA A 136 -18.69 13.37 0.93
C ALA A 136 -17.82 12.37 1.70
N ASP A 137 -17.71 11.14 1.21
CA ASP A 137 -16.87 10.09 1.83
C ASP A 137 -15.39 10.53 1.98
N PHE A 138 -14.87 11.25 0.98
CA PHE A 138 -13.52 11.81 1.03
C PHE A 138 -13.39 12.97 2.04
N LEU A 139 -14.40 13.83 2.17
CA LEU A 139 -14.37 14.89 3.17
C LEU A 139 -14.46 14.33 4.59
N ASP A 140 -15.28 13.30 4.80
CA ASP A 140 -15.36 12.59 6.08
C ASP A 140 -14.03 11.93 6.45
N SER A 141 -13.26 11.47 5.46
CA SER A 141 -11.94 10.89 5.70
C SER A 141 -10.91 11.88 6.26
N VAL A 142 -11.02 13.17 5.96
CA VAL A 142 -10.16 14.22 6.54
C VAL A 142 -10.39 14.31 8.05
N ASN A 143 -11.66 14.26 8.48
CA ASN A 143 -12.02 14.24 9.90
C ASN A 143 -11.49 13.00 10.63
N LEU A 144 -11.25 11.91 9.89
CA LEU A 144 -10.68 10.66 10.39
C LEU A 144 -9.14 10.62 10.33
N GLY A 145 -8.49 11.74 9.96
CA GLY A 145 -7.04 11.89 9.99
C GLY A 145 -6.33 11.63 8.66
N ALA A 146 -7.04 11.56 7.53
CA ALA A 146 -6.40 11.57 6.22
C ALA A 146 -5.76 12.93 5.91
N ALA A 147 -4.62 12.92 5.22
CA ALA A 147 -3.92 14.14 4.86
C ALA A 147 -4.67 14.91 3.77
N GLU A 148 -4.97 16.20 4.00
CA GLU A 148 -5.78 17.02 3.10
C GLU A 148 -5.24 17.07 1.66
N ASN A 149 -3.93 17.16 1.50
CA ASN A 149 -3.25 17.15 0.20
C ASN A 149 -3.50 15.86 -0.57
N LEU A 150 -3.47 14.72 0.12
CA LEU A 150 -3.74 13.42 -0.47
C LEU A 150 -5.20 13.29 -0.90
N VAL A 151 -6.13 13.81 -0.09
CA VAL A 151 -7.55 13.85 -0.45
C VAL A 151 -7.75 14.68 -1.72
N HIS A 152 -7.14 15.85 -1.81
CA HIS A 152 -7.18 16.70 -3.01
C HIS A 152 -6.65 15.99 -4.26
N GLU A 153 -5.50 15.31 -4.14
CA GLU A 153 -4.93 14.55 -5.25
C GLU A 153 -5.84 13.40 -5.68
N CYS A 154 -6.38 12.63 -4.72
CA CYS A 154 -7.29 11.52 -5.00
C CYS A 154 -8.58 12.00 -5.68
N LEU A 155 -9.13 13.14 -5.25
CA LEU A 155 -10.30 13.74 -5.89
C LEU A 155 -10.01 14.16 -7.34
N ALA A 156 -8.84 14.76 -7.59
CA ALA A 156 -8.43 15.13 -8.94
C ALA A 156 -8.26 13.90 -9.85
N GLN A 157 -7.57 12.86 -9.36
CA GLN A 157 -7.39 11.60 -10.10
C GLN A 157 -8.72 10.90 -10.38
N ARG A 158 -9.62 10.89 -9.39
CA ARG A 158 -10.97 10.34 -9.58
C ARG A 158 -11.70 11.07 -10.69
N ASP A 159 -11.74 12.40 -10.65
CA ASP A 159 -12.52 13.19 -11.61
C ASP A 159 -12.02 12.94 -13.05
N LEU A 160 -10.70 12.76 -13.23
CA LEU A 160 -10.11 12.31 -14.50
C LEU A 160 -10.56 10.90 -14.92
N ILE A 161 -10.58 9.95 -13.99
CA ILE A 161 -11.03 8.57 -14.27
C ILE A 161 -12.51 8.56 -14.67
N ILE A 162 -13.35 9.32 -13.99
CA ILE A 162 -14.78 9.44 -14.29
C ILE A 162 -14.98 10.03 -15.69
N GLN A 163 -14.25 11.09 -16.02
CA GLN A 163 -14.27 11.71 -17.35
C GLN A 163 -13.82 10.74 -18.45
N ASN A 164 -12.79 9.93 -18.21
CA ASN A 164 -12.32 8.93 -19.18
C ASN A 164 -13.33 7.79 -19.38
N ARG A 165 -14.10 7.41 -18.35
CA ARG A 165 -15.16 6.39 -18.49
C ARG A 165 -16.33 6.89 -19.33
N SER A 166 -16.68 8.18 -19.25
CA SER A 166 -17.79 8.74 -20.05
C SER A 166 -17.42 8.90 -21.53
N THR A 167 -16.15 9.19 -21.85
CA THR A 167 -15.67 9.31 -23.23
C THR A 167 -15.45 7.97 -23.94
N SER A 168 -15.28 6.87 -23.19
CA SER A 168 -14.99 5.53 -23.72
C SER A 168 -16.23 4.64 -23.94
N SER A 169 -17.43 5.22 -23.96
CA SER A 169 -18.66 4.54 -24.39
C SER A 169 -18.51 3.98 -25.83
N PRO A 170 -19.02 2.77 -26.16
CA PRO A 170 -18.45 1.89 -27.19
C PRO A 170 -18.71 2.27 -28.67
N HIS A 171 -19.10 3.51 -29.00
CA HIS A 171 -19.41 3.90 -30.39
C HIS A 171 -18.25 4.51 -31.19
N SER A 172 -17.01 4.41 -30.70
CA SER A 172 -15.84 4.91 -31.46
C SER A 172 -14.57 4.12 -31.17
N ARG A 173 -14.58 2.81 -31.41
CA ARG A 173 -13.33 2.10 -31.73
C ARG A 173 -13.23 1.95 -33.25
N PRO A 174 -12.33 2.67 -33.95
CA PRO A 174 -11.91 2.25 -35.27
C PRO A 174 -11.20 0.89 -35.12
N THR A 175 -11.68 -0.09 -35.87
CA THR A 175 -11.07 -1.42 -36.00
C THR A 175 -9.69 -1.28 -36.62
N THR A 176 -8.66 -0.99 -35.82
CA THR A 176 -7.28 -1.19 -36.25
C THR A 176 -6.90 -2.62 -35.94
N ALA A 177 -7.00 -3.47 -36.96
CA ALA A 177 -6.50 -4.84 -36.92
C ALA A 177 -5.00 -4.82 -36.56
N ILE A 178 -4.67 -5.35 -35.39
CA ILE A 178 -3.28 -5.64 -35.03
C ILE A 178 -2.89 -6.90 -35.81
N ALA A 179 -2.05 -6.73 -36.83
CA ALA A 179 -1.46 -7.85 -37.55
C ALA A 179 -0.63 -8.71 -36.59
N PRO A 180 -0.68 -10.05 -36.70
CA PRO A 180 0.07 -10.93 -35.82
C PRO A 180 1.58 -10.74 -36.05
N VAL A 181 2.30 -10.37 -35.00
CA VAL A 181 3.77 -10.37 -34.97
C VAL A 181 4.22 -11.83 -35.03
N VAL A 182 4.74 -12.24 -36.18
CA VAL A 182 5.41 -13.53 -36.38
C VAL A 182 6.64 -13.56 -35.48
N ALA A 183 6.61 -14.40 -34.44
CA ALA A 183 7.75 -14.69 -33.59
C ALA A 183 8.85 -15.34 -34.45
N LYS A 184 10.01 -14.69 -34.56
CA LYS A 184 11.23 -15.34 -35.05
C LYS A 184 11.85 -16.18 -33.92
N PRO A 185 12.32 -17.40 -34.21
CA PRO A 185 12.92 -18.27 -33.20
C PRO A 185 14.24 -17.68 -32.68
N PHE A 186 14.44 -17.82 -31.37
CA PHE A 186 15.68 -17.49 -30.66
C PHE A 186 16.74 -18.53 -31.04
N ASP A 187 17.74 -18.13 -31.82
CA ASP A 187 18.96 -18.92 -32.00
C ASP A 187 19.88 -18.69 -30.79
N SER A 188 20.07 -19.73 -29.98
CA SER A 188 21.22 -19.85 -29.08
C SER A 188 22.49 -20.15 -29.88
N PRO A 189 23.66 -19.69 -29.43
CA PRO A 189 24.64 -20.70 -29.08
C PRO A 189 25.46 -20.38 -27.82
N PHE A 190 25.81 -21.46 -27.12
CA PHE A 190 26.99 -21.70 -26.27
C PHE A 190 27.71 -20.51 -25.63
#